data_AF-A0A921DYQ4-F1
#
_entry.id   AF-A0A921DYQ4-F1
#
_cell.length_a   1.000
_cell.length_b   1.000
_cell.length_c   1.000
_cell.angle_alpha   90.00
_cell.angle_beta   90.00
_cell.angle_gamma   90.00
#
_symmetry.space_group_name_H-M   'P 1'
#
loop_
_entity.id
_entity.type
_entity.pdbx_description
1 polymer ?
#
loop_
_entity_poly.entity_id
_entity_poly.type
_entity_poly.pdbx_seq_one_letter_code
_entity_poly.pdbx_strand_id
1 'polypeptide(L)'
;MIELVQLFISMVLFLVLFFGIAFILNMVLKVTWLMVLIYPVIVLLFINTEPLGEFISSPGASFSSLWDNITSMLLADYLLFGSGLVGVIIAGAAIRYLRKAGYTMF
;
A
#
# COMPACT_ATOMS: atom_id res chain seq x y z
N MET A 1 14.41 -20.32 6.25
CA MET A 1 14.52 -19.52 7.49
C MET A 1 14.32 -18.08 7.12
N ILE A 2 13.48 -17.33 7.85
CA ILE A 2 13.41 -15.88 7.66
C ILE A 2 14.71 -15.31 8.20
N GLU A 3 15.53 -14.80 7.30
CA GLU A 3 16.67 -13.96 7.64
C GLU A 3 16.08 -12.68 8.26
N LEU A 4 16.05 -12.57 9.59
CA LEU A 4 15.47 -11.42 10.31
C LEU A 4 15.99 -10.08 9.75
N VAL A 5 17.25 -10.07 9.32
CA VAL A 5 17.91 -8.95 8.66
C VAL A 5 17.24 -8.60 7.32
N GLN A 6 16.93 -9.61 6.49
CA GLN A 6 16.23 -9.41 5.22
C GLN A 6 14.83 -8.81 5.43
N LEU A 7 14.07 -9.31 6.41
CA LEU A 7 12.74 -8.76 6.74
C LEU A 7 12.84 -7.29 7.17
N PHE A 8 13.82 -6.96 8.02
CA PHE A 8 14.01 -5.59 8.45
C PHE A 8 14.35 -4.67 7.27
N ILE A 9 15.27 -5.09 6.40
CA ILE A 9 15.64 -4.33 5.20
C ILE A 9 14.43 -4.16 4.28
N SER A 10 13.65 -5.22 4.04
CA SER A 10 12.48 -5.14 3.16
C SER A 10 11.41 -4.21 3.73
N MET A 11 11.17 -4.22 5.05
CA MET A 11 10.25 -3.30 5.70
C MET A 11 10.65 -1.83 5.49
N VAL A 12 11.95 -1.51 5.66
CA VAL A 12 12.48 -0.16 5.44
C VAL A 12 12.37 0.23 3.96
N LEU A 13 12.73 -0.67 3.05
CA LEU A 13 12.62 -0.43 1.60
C LEU A 13 11.17 -0.16 1.19
N PHE A 14 10.21 -0.97 1.65
CA PHE A 14 8.79 -0.78 1.36
C PHE A 14 8.28 0.55 1.91
N LEU A 15 8.68 0.92 3.12
CA LEU A 15 8.33 2.21 3.72
C LEU A 15 8.82 3.37 2.84
N VAL A 16 10.10 3.38 2.47
CA VAL A 16 10.71 4.46 1.67
C VAL A 16 10.13 4.49 0.26
N LEU A 17 9.93 3.33 -0.36
CA LEU A 17 9.37 3.20 -1.70
C LEU A 17 7.96 3.78 -1.78
N PHE A 18 7.07 3.32 -0.90
CA PHE A 18 5.69 3.78 -0.90
C PHE A 18 5.54 5.22 -0.43
N PHE A 19 6.39 5.67 0.49
CA PHE A 19 6.52 7.09 0.80
C PHE A 19 6.85 7.90 -0.46
N GLY A 20 7.89 7.50 -1.21
CA GLY A 20 8.34 8.20 -2.41
C GLY A 20 7.27 8.25 -3.51
N ILE A 21 6.68 7.09 -3.83
CA ILE A 21 5.62 6.99 -4.84
C ILE A 21 4.40 7.83 -4.43
N ALA A 22 3.96 7.72 -3.17
CA ALA A 22 2.82 8.47 -2.69
C ALA A 22 3.09 9.98 -2.68
N PHE A 23 4.30 10.40 -2.31
CA PHE A 23 4.72 11.79 -2.32
C PHE A 23 4.66 12.37 -3.74
N ILE A 24 5.28 11.69 -4.71
CA ILE A 24 5.30 12.13 -6.12
C ILE A 24 3.88 12.19 -6.68
N LEU A 25 3.08 11.15 -6.49
CA LEU A 25 1.73 11.11 -7.04
C LEU A 25 0.81 12.18 -6.43
N ASN A 26 0.90 12.42 -5.13
CA ASN A 26 0.14 13.50 -4.49
C ASN A 26 0.60 14.90 -4.95
N MET A 27 1.88 15.07 -5.32
CA MET A 27 2.38 16.30 -5.94
C MET A 27 1.79 16.51 -7.34
N VAL A 28 1.82 15.48 -8.20
CA VAL A 28 1.31 15.55 -9.58
C VAL A 28 -0.21 15.72 -9.63
N LEU A 29 -0.94 14.92 -8.84
CA LEU A 29 -2.40 14.91 -8.86
C LEU A 29 -3.02 16.02 -8.03
N LYS A 30 -2.22 16.79 -7.28
CA LYS A 30 -2.66 17.88 -6.39
C LYS A 30 -3.71 17.46 -5.34
N VAL A 31 -3.84 16.17 -5.06
CA VAL A 31 -4.66 15.59 -3.97
C VAL A 31 -3.73 15.09 -2.85
N THR A 32 -4.09 15.24 -1.56
CA THR A 32 -3.19 14.90 -0.43
C THR A 32 -3.33 13.46 0.03
N TRP A 33 -4.56 12.94 0.06
CA TRP A 33 -4.90 11.67 0.71
C TRP A 33 -5.26 10.57 -0.29
N LEU A 34 -5.13 10.83 -1.60
CA LEU A 34 -5.52 9.90 -2.64
C LEU A 34 -4.76 8.57 -2.52
N MET A 35 -3.46 8.65 -2.30
CA MET A 35 -2.62 7.47 -2.20
C MET A 35 -2.94 6.62 -0.96
N VAL A 36 -3.37 7.23 0.15
CA VAL A 36 -3.82 6.49 1.35
C VAL A 36 -5.09 5.69 1.05
N LEU A 37 -6.00 6.22 0.22
CA LEU A 37 -7.22 5.52 -0.18
C LEU A 37 -6.94 4.41 -1.22
N ILE A 38 -6.01 4.65 -2.15
CA ILE A 38 -5.67 3.70 -3.22
C ILE A 38 -4.82 2.54 -2.68
N TYR A 39 -3.95 2.79 -1.70
CA TYR A 39 -3.00 1.80 -1.22
C TYR A 39 -3.64 0.48 -0.74
N PRO A 40 -4.72 0.46 0.07
CA PRO A 40 -5.43 -0.77 0.42
C PRO A 40 -5.91 -1.57 -0.79
N VAL A 41 -6.36 -0.89 -1.85
CA VAL A 41 -6.77 -1.55 -3.10
C VAL A 41 -5.57 -2.21 -3.76
N ILE A 42 -4.42 -1.54 -3.81
CA ILE A 42 -3.17 -2.12 -4.32
C ILE A 42 -2.80 -3.37 -3.52
N VAL A 43 -2.82 -3.32 -2.19
CA VAL A 43 -2.50 -4.47 -1.33
C VAL A 43 -3.44 -5.64 -1.61
N LEU A 44 -4.75 -5.40 -1.72
CA LEU A 44 -5.72 -6.44 -2.06
C LEU A 44 -5.42 -7.07 -3.42
N LEU A 45 -5.03 -6.29 -4.42
CA LEU A 45 -4.64 -6.80 -5.74
C LEU A 45 -3.35 -7.65 -5.69
N PHE A 46 -2.42 -7.33 -4.79
CA PHE A 46 -1.21 -8.13 -4.60
C PHE A 46 -1.48 -9.47 -3.91
N ILE A 47 -2.43 -9.50 -2.96
CA ILE A 47 -2.81 -10.71 -2.21
C ILE A 47 -3.74 -11.60 -3.06
N ASN A 48 -4.49 -10.99 -3.98
CA ASN A 48 -5.43 -11.69 -4.83
C ASN A 48 -4.72 -12.66 -5.78
N THR A 49 -5.13 -13.92 -5.73
CA THR A 49 -4.64 -14.96 -6.64
C THR A 49 -5.51 -15.09 -7.90
N GLU A 50 -6.80 -14.73 -7.81
CA GLU A 50 -7.75 -14.93 -8.89
C GLU A 50 -7.81 -13.74 -9.87
N PRO A 51 -8.11 -13.97 -11.16
CA PRO A 51 -8.33 -12.88 -12.11
C PRO A 51 -9.50 -11.98 -11.72
N LEU A 52 -9.39 -10.67 -11.97
CA LEU A 52 -10.44 -9.70 -11.65
C LEU A 52 -11.79 -9.98 -12.34
N GLY A 53 -11.81 -10.69 -13.46
CA GLY A 53 -13.03 -11.09 -14.16
C GLY A 53 -13.87 -12.12 -13.40
N GLU A 54 -13.26 -12.88 -12.50
CA GLU A 54 -13.96 -13.90 -11.69
C GLU A 54 -14.79 -13.25 -10.58
N PHE A 55 -14.42 -12.07 -10.11
CA PHE A 55 -15.22 -11.30 -9.16
C PHE A 55 -16.57 -10.86 -9.72
N ILE A 56 -16.70 -10.81 -11.05
CA ILE A 56 -17.97 -10.48 -11.73
C ILE A 56 -18.75 -11.76 -12.02
N SER A 57 -18.07 -12.82 -12.47
CA SER A 57 -18.70 -14.08 -12.88
C SER A 57 -19.12 -14.96 -11.69
N SER A 58 -18.34 -14.97 -10.62
CA SER A 58 -18.57 -15.77 -9.40
C SER A 58 -18.12 -15.02 -8.14
N PRO A 59 -18.78 -13.90 -7.77
CA PRO A 59 -18.33 -13.02 -6.69
C PRO A 59 -18.15 -13.78 -5.35
N GLY A 60 -19.10 -14.65 -5.00
CA GLY A 60 -19.09 -15.33 -3.71
C GLY A 60 -17.87 -16.25 -3.49
N ALA A 61 -17.45 -16.98 -4.52
CA ALA A 61 -16.29 -17.86 -4.43
C ALA A 61 -14.98 -17.04 -4.37
N SER A 62 -14.85 -16.03 -5.24
CA SER A 62 -13.65 -15.18 -5.30
C SER A 62 -13.45 -14.33 -4.04
N PHE A 63 -14.52 -13.83 -3.41
CA PHE A 63 -14.39 -13.12 -2.13
C PHE A 63 -14.01 -14.08 -0.98
N SER A 64 -14.49 -15.33 -0.99
CA SER A 64 -14.08 -16.33 -0.01
C SER A 64 -12.60 -16.68 -0.16
N SER A 65 -12.12 -16.92 -1.38
CA SER A 65 -10.72 -17.24 -1.62
C SER A 65 -9.79 -16.07 -1.26
N LEU A 66 -10.19 -14.82 -1.52
CA LEU A 66 -9.48 -13.64 -1.01
C LEU A 66 -9.35 -13.65 0.51
N TRP A 67 -10.44 -13.98 1.20
CA TRP A 67 -10.44 -13.99 2.66
C TRP A 67 -9.52 -15.09 3.21
N ASP A 68 -9.57 -16.27 2.61
CA ASP A 68 -8.68 -17.38 2.94
C ASP A 68 -7.21 -17.02 2.68
N ASN A 69 -6.93 -16.34 1.55
CA ASN A 69 -5.61 -15.82 1.23
C ASN A 69 -5.14 -14.79 2.25
N ILE A 70 -5.99 -13.83 2.63
CA ILE A 70 -5.66 -12.82 3.64
C ILE A 70 -5.35 -13.48 4.98
N THR A 71 -6.12 -14.47 5.42
CA THR A 71 -5.94 -15.10 6.74
C THR A 71 -4.80 -16.12 6.80
N SER A 72 -4.41 -16.68 5.65
CA SER A 72 -3.29 -17.64 5.55
C SER A 72 -1.92 -17.00 5.34
N MET A 73 -1.84 -15.66 5.25
CA MET A 73 -0.59 -14.94 5.03
C MET A 73 0.39 -15.10 6.20
N LEU A 74 1.68 -15.05 5.86
CA LEU A 74 2.75 -15.05 6.85
C LEU A 74 2.80 -13.71 7.58
N LEU A 75 3.22 -13.72 8.84
CA LEU A 75 3.42 -12.50 9.63
C LEU A 75 4.34 -11.49 8.93
N ALA A 76 5.37 -12.00 8.24
CA ALA A 76 6.31 -11.19 7.48
C ALA A 76 5.63 -10.33 6.40
N ASP A 77 4.61 -10.87 5.73
CA ASP A 77 3.91 -10.18 4.64
C ASP A 77 3.03 -9.06 5.19
N TYR A 78 2.32 -9.30 6.30
CA TYR A 78 1.57 -8.23 6.98
C TYR A 78 2.47 -7.10 7.44
N LEU A 79 3.66 -7.40 7.96
CA LEU A 79 4.63 -6.38 8.39
C LEU A 79 5.16 -5.57 7.19
N LEU A 80 5.36 -6.22 6.05
CA LEU A 80 5.83 -5.60 4.82
C LEU A 80 4.77 -4.70 4.17
N PHE A 81 3.52 -5.15 4.04
CA PHE A 81 2.42 -4.30 3.59
C PHE A 81 2.08 -3.21 4.61
N GLY A 82 2.20 -3.51 5.91
CA GLY A 82 2.03 -2.53 6.99
C GLY A 82 3.06 -1.40 6.92
N SER A 83 4.34 -1.72 6.67
CA SER A 83 5.38 -0.69 6.55
C SER A 83 5.17 0.22 5.33
N GLY A 84 4.70 -0.35 4.22
CA GLY A 84 4.29 0.42 3.04
C GLY A 84 3.14 1.38 3.36
N LEU A 85 2.09 0.92 4.05
CA LEU A 85 0.96 1.77 4.47
C LEU A 85 1.44 2.95 5.34
N VAL A 86 2.32 2.69 6.29
CA VAL A 86 2.94 3.73 7.13
C VAL A 86 3.67 4.76 6.25
N GLY A 87 4.44 4.31 5.25
CA GLY A 87 5.09 5.18 4.28
C GLY A 87 4.11 6.09 3.52
N VAL A 88 3.00 5.55 3.04
CA VAL A 88 1.94 6.32 2.35
C VAL A 88 1.29 7.35 3.26
N ILE A 89 0.99 7.00 4.51
CA ILE A 89 0.40 7.91 5.50
C ILE A 89 1.36 9.06 5.80
N ILE A 90 2.65 8.77 6.01
CA ILE A 90 3.69 9.77 6.25
C ILE A 90 3.79 10.71 5.03
N ALA A 91 3.75 10.19 3.81
CA ALA A 91 3.76 11.02 2.60
C ALA A 91 2.55 11.96 2.55
N GLY A 92 1.34 11.45 2.84
CA GLY A 92 0.14 12.28 2.91
C GLY A 92 0.26 13.41 3.93
N ALA A 93 0.79 13.11 5.13
CA ALA A 93 1.05 14.10 6.16
C ALA A 93 2.10 15.15 5.71
N ALA A 94 3.20 14.72 5.10
CA ALA A 94 4.26 15.60 4.59
C ALA A 94 3.74 16.56 3.51
N ILE A 95 2.96 16.05 2.54
CA ILE A 95 2.32 16.86 1.50
C ILE A 95 1.36 17.87 2.11
N ARG A 96 0.54 17.46 3.08
CA ARG A 96 -0.38 18.38 3.77
C ARG A 96 0.36 19.53 4.41
N TYR A 97 1.49 19.24 5.06
CA TYR A 97 2.35 20.24 5.68
C TYR A 97 2.94 21.20 4.64
N LEU A 98 3.52 20.67 3.55
CA LEU A 98 4.13 21.47 2.49
C LEU A 98 3.12 22.41 1.81
N ARG A 99 1.87 21.97 1.59
CA ARG A 99 0.80 22.85 1.05
C ARG A 99 0.49 24.02 1.96
N LYS A 100 0.41 23.75 3.28
CA LYS A 100 0.16 24.79 4.27
C LYS A 100 1.34 25.77 4.40
N ALA A 101 2.55 25.29 4.15
CA ALA A 101 3.76 26.11 4.15
C ALA A 101 3.92 26.98 2.89
N GLY A 102 2.98 26.94 1.94
CA GLY A 102 3.04 27.73 0.71
C GLY A 102 4.05 27.20 -0.31
N TYR A 103 4.53 25.96 -0.15
CA TYR A 103 5.42 25.34 -1.13
C TYR A 103 4.63 25.10 -2.43
N THR A 104 5.09 25.71 -3.52
CA THR A 104 4.53 25.46 -4.84
C THR A 104 4.90 24.03 -5.24
N MET A 105 3.91 23.16 -5.18
CA MET A 105 3.98 21.87 -5.86
C MET A 105 4.04 22.17 -7.35
N PHE A 106 4.92 21.49 -8.09
CA PHE A 106 5.15 21.66 -9.53
C PHE A 106 3.92 22.16 -10.34
#